data_AF-F2PM12-F1
#
_entry.id   AF-F2PM12-F1
#
_cell.length_a   1.000
_cell.length_b   1.000
_cell.length_c   1.000
_cell.angle_alpha   90.00
_cell.angle_beta   90.00
_cell.angle_gamma   90.00
#
_symmetry.space_group_name_H-M   'P 1'
#
loop_
_entity.id
_entity.type
_entity.pdbx_description
1 polymer ?
#
loop_
_entity_poly.entity_id
_entity_poly.type
_entity_poly.pdbx_seq_one_letter_code
_entity_poly.pdbx_strand_id
1 'polypeptide(L)'
;MKLGSFSFATFAASILQVANSKFTTFQMAPPKLNYGLNFLWDDPESEDEGQKDGESSGVEITTLGGLSPFPESNSSRTTDEAPLEKKTTSSKLGDVPSKREYTNLAALHTSKKHANEAESLDPSIYDYDGVYDSLHARSKSKSSNSNGDPASQGPKYMTALLKSADTRKRDQLRARDKLLAREREAEGDEFADKEKFVTAAYKAQQEEVKRIEAEEAEKEKEEAEKRKKGIGMVGFYRDVLKRDEQRHEEAVRSAEEAAKNKATVENDEVEQEKTATQIAEELNAKGAKIAVNDEGEVVDKRQLLTAGLNVVSKPKPAAAAASGPRVNAGARAPGAGFDRGGIRAAREMQRARQTEMITEQLEEKLRKEKEEEEARLRELAEKNKSQKSKEDVMSAKERYLARKRERERQKESSG
;
A
#
# COMPACT_ATOMS: atom_id res chain seq x y z
N MET A 1 -28.49 -49.13 61.91
CA MET A 1 -29.89 -49.55 62.19
C MET A 1 -30.68 -49.53 60.90
N LYS A 2 -31.24 -50.69 60.54
CA LYS A 2 -32.43 -50.99 59.71
C LYS A 2 -32.74 -50.17 58.44
N LEU A 3 -32.53 -50.88 57.32
CA LEU A 3 -33.36 -51.04 56.11
C LEU A 3 -34.78 -50.44 56.12
N GLY A 4 -35.21 -49.95 54.95
CA GLY A 4 -36.61 -49.63 54.64
C GLY A 4 -36.84 -49.39 53.14
N SER A 5 -36.86 -50.47 52.36
CA SER A 5 -37.37 -50.55 50.98
C SER A 5 -38.89 -50.38 50.93
N PHE A 6 -39.44 -49.71 49.91
CA PHE A 6 -40.80 -50.00 49.44
C PHE A 6 -40.91 -49.95 47.91
N SER A 7 -41.42 -51.07 47.40
CA SER A 7 -41.66 -51.52 46.02
C SER A 7 -42.92 -50.85 45.42
N PHE A 8 -42.88 -50.38 44.18
CA PHE A 8 -43.39 -51.01 42.94
C PHE A 8 -44.91 -51.30 42.88
N ALA A 9 -45.55 -50.61 41.93
CA ALA A 9 -46.68 -51.01 41.07
C ALA A 9 -48.09 -51.26 41.65
N THR A 10 -49.07 -50.57 41.03
CA THR A 10 -50.26 -51.09 40.31
C THR A 10 -51.52 -50.27 40.60
N PHE A 11 -52.10 -49.62 39.58
CA PHE A 11 -53.52 -49.82 39.24
C PHE A 11 -53.82 -49.25 37.84
N ALA A 12 -54.47 -50.09 37.02
CA ALA A 12 -54.95 -49.80 35.68
C ALA A 12 -56.49 -49.89 35.65
N ALA A 13 -57.09 -49.43 34.54
CA ALA A 13 -58.53 -49.40 34.18
C ALA A 13 -59.31 -48.17 34.73
N SER A 14 -60.20 -47.47 34.01
CA SER A 14 -61.08 -47.78 32.86
C SER A 14 -61.68 -46.44 32.32
N ILE A 15 -61.75 -46.14 31.00
CA ILE A 15 -62.97 -46.16 30.12
C ILE A 15 -64.01 -45.04 30.46
N LEU A 16 -64.57 -44.13 29.63
CA LEU A 16 -64.79 -43.97 28.17
C LEU A 16 -65.32 -42.54 27.83
N GLN A 17 -65.07 -42.07 26.59
CA GLN A 17 -65.79 -41.12 25.69
C GLN A 17 -66.69 -39.97 26.19
N VAL A 18 -66.51 -38.77 25.61
CA VAL A 18 -67.50 -38.09 24.71
C VAL A 18 -66.83 -36.98 23.85
N ALA A 19 -67.17 -36.98 22.55
CA ALA A 19 -67.15 -35.93 21.50
C ALA A 19 -65.82 -35.29 21.05
N ASN A 20 -65.27 -35.54 19.84
CA ASN A 20 -65.70 -35.15 18.47
C ASN A 20 -66.00 -33.66 18.25
N SER A 21 -65.02 -32.89 17.73
CA SER A 21 -65.25 -31.97 16.60
C SER A 21 -63.94 -31.37 16.02
N LYS A 22 -63.69 -31.67 14.74
CA LYS A 22 -63.07 -30.79 13.71
C LYS A 22 -61.55 -30.55 13.78
N PHE A 23 -60.77 -31.52 13.30
CA PHE A 23 -59.50 -31.26 12.62
C PHE A 23 -59.82 -30.85 11.16
N THR A 24 -59.72 -29.56 10.86
CA THR A 24 -59.75 -29.05 9.48
C THR A 24 -58.34 -29.06 8.92
N THR A 25 -58.16 -29.87 7.88
CA THR A 25 -57.01 -29.92 6.99
C THR A 25 -56.76 -28.54 6.35
N PHE A 26 -55.70 -27.84 6.76
CA PHE A 26 -55.22 -26.65 6.07
C PHE A 26 -54.28 -27.09 4.94
N GLN A 27 -54.87 -27.25 3.76
CA GLN A 27 -54.19 -27.55 2.51
C GLN A 27 -53.53 -26.24 2.03
N MET A 28 -52.25 -26.03 2.33
CA MET A 28 -51.48 -24.92 1.77
C MET A 28 -51.16 -25.21 0.31
N ALA A 29 -51.77 -24.42 -0.59
CA ALA A 29 -51.42 -24.38 -2.00
C ALA A 29 -49.97 -23.86 -2.19
N PRO A 30 -49.21 -24.34 -3.20
CA PRO A 30 -47.87 -23.86 -3.47
C PRO A 30 -47.89 -22.40 -3.97
N PRO A 31 -46.89 -21.57 -3.60
CA PRO A 31 -46.81 -20.20 -4.08
C PRO A 31 -46.57 -20.18 -5.59
N LYS A 32 -47.40 -19.43 -6.32
CA LYS A 32 -47.15 -19.10 -7.73
C LYS A 32 -45.94 -18.18 -7.81
N LEU A 33 -44.77 -18.74 -8.14
CA LEU A 33 -43.60 -17.99 -8.56
C LEU A 33 -43.82 -17.53 -10.00
N ASN A 34 -44.00 -16.22 -10.20
CA ASN A 34 -43.84 -15.59 -11.50
C ASN A 34 -42.34 -15.61 -11.85
N TYR A 35 -41.91 -16.62 -12.60
CA TYR A 35 -40.62 -16.62 -13.26
C TYR A 35 -40.75 -15.83 -14.56
N GLY A 36 -40.35 -14.55 -14.54
CA GLY A 36 -39.87 -13.89 -15.75
C GLY A 36 -38.54 -14.53 -16.12
N LEU A 37 -38.56 -15.43 -17.10
CA LEU A 37 -37.37 -15.92 -17.79
C LEU A 37 -36.72 -14.73 -18.51
N ASN A 38 -35.63 -14.20 -17.96
CA ASN A 38 -34.64 -13.47 -18.75
C ASN A 38 -33.36 -14.32 -18.78
N PHE A 39 -33.30 -15.22 -19.77
CA PHE A 39 -32.06 -15.84 -20.21
C PHE A 39 -31.20 -14.72 -20.83
N LEU A 40 -30.16 -14.30 -20.13
CA LEU A 40 -29.16 -13.33 -20.60
C LEU A 40 -27.80 -14.02 -20.74
N TRP A 41 -27.77 -15.05 -21.58
CA TRP A 41 -26.56 -15.57 -22.22
C TRP A 41 -26.92 -15.78 -23.67
N ASP A 42 -26.74 -14.73 -24.47
CA ASP A 42 -26.70 -14.82 -25.92
C ASP A 42 -25.56 -13.92 -26.42
N ASP A 43 -24.78 -14.47 -27.34
CA ASP A 43 -23.60 -13.91 -28.00
C ASP A 43 -23.95 -12.62 -28.78
N PRO A 44 -23.09 -11.59 -28.82
CA PRO A 44 -23.22 -10.54 -29.81
C PRO A 44 -22.15 -10.66 -30.90
N GLU A 45 -22.42 -11.51 -31.89
CA GLU A 45 -21.92 -11.38 -33.25
C GLU A 45 -23.12 -11.29 -34.22
N SER A 46 -23.66 -10.09 -34.43
CA SER A 46 -24.43 -9.74 -35.63
C SER A 46 -24.72 -8.24 -35.70
N GLU A 47 -24.39 -7.65 -36.84
CA GLU A 47 -24.67 -6.28 -37.24
C GLU A 47 -26.16 -6.05 -37.59
N ASP A 48 -26.54 -4.77 -37.60
CA ASP A 48 -27.57 -4.11 -38.41
C ASP A 48 -28.85 -3.56 -37.75
N GLU A 49 -29.26 -2.43 -38.33
CA GLU A 49 -29.97 -1.23 -37.88
C GLU A 49 -31.46 -1.37 -37.45
N GLY A 50 -31.94 -0.40 -36.65
CA GLY A 50 -33.39 -0.20 -36.49
C GLY A 50 -33.85 0.65 -35.31
N GLN A 51 -33.91 1.96 -35.52
CA GLN A 51 -34.52 3.00 -34.68
C GLN A 51 -35.93 2.67 -34.11
N LYS A 52 -36.17 2.99 -32.83
CA LYS A 52 -37.48 3.51 -32.35
C LYS A 52 -37.40 4.07 -30.91
N ASP A 53 -37.86 5.31 -30.81
CA ASP A 53 -38.06 6.11 -29.60
C ASP A 53 -39.18 5.55 -28.70
N GLY A 54 -39.06 5.73 -27.38
CA GLY A 54 -40.11 5.32 -26.44
C GLY A 54 -39.78 5.57 -24.96
N GLU A 55 -39.93 6.82 -24.54
CA GLU A 55 -40.46 7.29 -23.24
C GLU A 55 -39.88 6.76 -21.92
N SER A 56 -39.15 7.66 -21.25
CA SER A 56 -38.75 7.60 -19.85
C SER A 56 -39.92 7.85 -18.90
N SER A 57 -40.30 6.85 -18.10
CA SER A 57 -41.14 7.04 -16.90
C SER A 57 -40.28 7.48 -15.71
N GLY A 58 -39.94 8.77 -15.66
CA GLY A 58 -39.37 9.41 -14.47
C GLY A 58 -40.46 9.62 -13.42
N VAL A 59 -40.38 8.89 -12.30
CA VAL A 59 -41.24 9.16 -11.14
C VAL A 59 -40.64 10.33 -10.37
N GLU A 60 -41.28 11.48 -10.51
CA GLU A 60 -41.07 12.66 -9.67
C GLU A 60 -41.60 12.39 -8.26
N ILE A 61 -40.68 12.24 -7.30
CA ILE A 61 -41.02 12.29 -5.87
C ILE A 61 -40.88 13.74 -5.44
N THR A 62 -42.00 14.47 -5.45
CA THR A 62 -42.10 15.80 -4.84
C THR A 62 -43.00 15.73 -3.61
N THR A 63 -42.51 16.32 -2.51
CA THR A 63 -43.20 16.68 -1.25
C THR A 63 -43.44 15.52 -0.25
N LEU A 64 -43.24 15.63 1.08
CA LEU A 64 -42.70 16.68 1.96
C LEU A 64 -42.57 16.06 3.37
N GLY A 65 -41.58 16.50 4.17
CA GLY A 65 -41.69 16.42 5.64
C GLY A 65 -40.41 16.03 6.37
N GLY A 66 -39.61 17.02 6.80
CA GLY A 66 -38.61 16.78 7.85
C GLY A 66 -37.27 17.51 7.80
N LEU A 67 -37.10 18.57 7.00
CA LEU A 67 -35.90 19.42 7.07
C LEU A 67 -36.31 20.88 7.27
N SER A 68 -36.20 21.34 8.51
CA SER A 68 -36.21 22.75 8.88
C SER A 68 -34.97 23.44 8.31
N PRO A 69 -35.09 24.49 7.48
CA PRO A 69 -33.98 25.37 7.19
C PRO A 69 -33.76 26.28 8.41
N PHE A 70 -32.54 26.26 8.93
CA PHE A 70 -32.07 27.19 9.96
C PHE A 70 -32.43 28.63 9.57
N PRO A 71 -33.06 29.44 10.46
CA PRO A 71 -33.27 30.84 10.17
C PRO A 71 -31.93 31.59 10.23
N GLU A 72 -31.51 32.12 9.09
CA GLU A 72 -30.50 33.17 8.99
C GLU A 72 -31.01 34.42 9.74
N SER A 73 -30.57 34.58 10.99
CA SER A 73 -30.73 35.86 11.70
C SER A 73 -29.58 36.78 11.31
N ASN A 74 -29.88 37.75 10.44
CA ASN A 74 -29.10 38.96 10.28
C ASN A 74 -29.08 39.73 11.61
N SER A 75 -28.08 39.46 12.44
CA SER A 75 -27.70 40.34 13.54
C SER A 75 -26.90 41.50 12.96
N SER A 76 -27.54 42.66 12.80
CA SER A 76 -26.87 43.94 12.70
C SER A 76 -26.04 44.17 13.97
N ARG A 77 -24.77 43.73 13.95
CA ARG A 77 -23.79 44.04 14.98
C ARG A 77 -23.08 45.32 14.54
N THR A 78 -23.31 46.34 15.35
CA THR A 78 -22.61 47.63 15.40
C THR A 78 -21.12 47.46 15.10
N THR A 79 -20.67 48.26 14.15
CA THR A 79 -19.27 48.59 13.89
C THR A 79 -18.62 49.10 15.17
N ASP A 80 -17.59 48.43 15.66
CA ASP A 80 -16.47 49.05 16.37
C ASP A 80 -15.22 48.17 16.20
N GLU A 81 -14.22 48.77 15.55
CA GLU A 81 -12.77 48.53 15.68
C GLU A 81 -12.21 47.16 15.24
N ALA A 82 -11.98 47.03 13.93
CA ALA A 82 -10.88 46.21 13.39
C ALA A 82 -9.66 47.12 13.12
N PRO A 83 -8.42 46.61 13.31
CA PRO A 83 -7.23 47.42 13.50
C PRO A 83 -6.78 48.12 12.20
N LEU A 84 -6.60 49.44 12.30
CA LEU A 84 -6.07 50.29 11.25
C LEU A 84 -4.68 49.81 10.78
N GLU A 85 -4.60 49.43 9.51
CA GLU A 85 -3.37 49.43 8.72
C GLU A 85 -2.75 50.84 8.73
N LYS A 86 -1.64 51.02 9.44
CA LYS A 86 -0.84 52.25 9.34
C LYS A 86 0.12 52.14 8.16
N LYS A 87 -0.17 52.98 7.16
CA LYS A 87 0.75 53.42 6.11
C LYS A 87 2.08 53.86 6.74
N THR A 88 3.18 53.28 6.26
CA THR A 88 4.54 53.69 6.61
C THR A 88 4.88 55.03 5.95
N THR A 89 4.62 56.13 6.66
CA THR A 89 5.26 57.41 6.36
C THR A 89 6.61 57.44 7.06
N SER A 90 7.69 57.48 6.28
CA SER A 90 9.07 57.63 6.74
C SER A 90 9.32 59.02 7.33
N SER A 91 8.88 59.23 8.57
CA SER A 91 9.28 60.41 9.36
C SER A 91 10.58 60.10 10.10
N LYS A 92 11.66 60.70 9.59
CA LYS A 92 12.93 61.04 10.22
C LYS A 92 12.94 60.88 11.75
N LEU A 93 13.77 59.95 12.24
CA LEU A 93 14.02 59.70 13.65
C LEU A 93 14.59 60.95 14.32
N GLY A 94 13.73 61.67 15.05
CA GLY A 94 14.17 62.51 16.16
C GLY A 94 14.45 61.59 17.34
N ASP A 95 15.56 61.82 18.02
CA ASP A 95 15.98 61.11 19.24
C ASP A 95 14.90 61.29 20.33
N VAL A 96 14.07 60.25 20.51
CA VAL A 96 13.09 60.17 21.61
C VAL A 96 13.73 59.28 22.68
N PRO A 97 13.89 59.75 23.92
CA PRO A 97 14.50 58.95 24.97
C PRO A 97 13.70 57.67 25.13
N SER A 98 14.39 56.53 25.00
CA SER A 98 13.86 55.18 25.14
C SER A 98 12.80 55.14 26.24
N LYS A 99 11.54 54.94 25.82
CA LYS A 99 10.45 54.63 26.75
C LYS A 99 10.90 53.35 27.45
N ARG A 100 11.40 53.48 28.68
CA ARG A 100 11.87 52.37 29.49
C ARG A 100 10.75 51.34 29.46
N GLU A 101 10.98 50.26 28.73
CA GLU A 101 10.18 49.06 28.82
C GLU A 101 10.31 48.66 30.28
N TYR A 102 9.31 48.99 31.09
CA TYR A 102 9.15 48.40 32.41
C TYR A 102 8.80 46.93 32.15
N THR A 103 9.81 46.17 31.76
CA THR A 103 9.80 44.72 31.86
C THR A 103 9.61 44.46 33.34
N ASN A 104 8.50 43.83 33.70
CA ASN A 104 8.24 43.50 35.09
C ASN A 104 9.40 42.62 35.59
N LEU A 105 10.37 43.21 36.30
CA LEU A 105 11.59 42.52 36.74
C LEU A 105 11.24 41.30 37.60
N ALA A 106 10.14 41.38 38.35
CA ALA A 106 9.57 40.26 39.08
C ALA A 106 9.13 39.12 38.13
N ALA A 107 8.45 39.43 37.02
CA ALA A 107 8.02 38.44 36.03
C ALA A 107 9.20 37.80 35.30
N LEU A 108 10.25 38.57 34.99
CA LEU A 108 11.50 38.05 34.41
C LEU A 108 12.27 37.17 35.39
N HIS A 109 12.28 37.52 36.67
CA HIS A 109 12.93 36.73 37.70
C HIS A 109 12.19 35.41 37.95
N THR A 110 10.86 35.43 37.97
CA THR A 110 10.06 34.20 38.07
C THR A 110 10.21 33.33 36.82
N SER A 111 10.19 33.92 35.60
CA SER A 111 10.36 33.14 34.38
C SER A 111 11.75 32.50 34.30
N LYS A 112 12.81 33.24 34.68
CA LYS A 112 14.17 32.71 34.70
C LYS A 112 14.34 31.60 35.75
N LYS A 113 13.70 31.74 36.91
CA LYS A 113 13.69 30.65 37.91
C LYS A 113 13.04 29.39 37.35
N HIS A 114 11.87 29.52 36.74
CA HIS A 114 11.18 28.37 36.14
C HIS A 114 11.95 27.78 34.95
N ALA A 115 12.63 28.59 34.15
CA ALA A 115 13.49 28.10 33.07
C ALA A 115 14.68 27.30 33.62
N ASN A 116 15.39 27.84 34.63
CA ASN A 116 16.50 27.13 35.26
C ASN A 116 16.05 25.85 35.98
N GLU A 117 14.88 25.89 36.65
CA GLU A 117 14.26 24.70 37.26
C GLU A 117 13.96 23.65 36.19
N ALA A 118 13.37 24.04 35.05
CA ALA A 118 13.07 23.16 33.93
C ALA A 118 14.35 22.54 33.31
N GLU A 119 15.38 23.34 33.05
CA GLU A 119 16.69 22.86 32.55
C GLU A 119 17.36 21.89 33.52
N SER A 120 17.23 22.12 34.83
CA SER A 120 17.80 21.23 35.85
C SER A 120 17.08 19.89 35.97
N LEU A 121 15.78 19.87 35.66
CA LEU A 121 14.97 18.66 35.68
C LEU A 121 15.15 17.84 34.40
N ASP A 122 15.24 18.51 33.25
CA ASP A 122 15.43 17.89 31.95
C ASP A 122 16.27 18.79 31.02
N PRO A 123 17.52 18.41 30.69
CA PRO A 123 18.34 19.16 29.75
C PRO A 123 17.82 19.12 28.31
N SER A 124 16.92 18.17 27.98
CA SER A 124 16.32 18.03 26.64
C SER A 124 15.05 18.86 26.44
N ILE A 125 14.62 19.63 27.45
CA ILE A 125 13.33 20.36 27.44
C ILE A 125 13.20 21.42 26.33
N TYR A 126 14.34 21.83 25.75
CA TYR A 126 14.39 22.79 24.64
C TYR A 126 14.84 22.17 23.29
N ASP A 127 15.06 20.85 23.20
CA ASP A 127 15.42 20.15 21.93
C ASP A 127 14.19 19.91 21.03
N TYR A 128 13.55 21.00 20.59
CA TYR A 128 12.39 20.93 19.70
C TYR A 128 12.73 20.36 18.33
N ASP A 129 13.90 20.73 17.78
CA ASP A 129 14.34 20.31 16.45
C ASP A 129 14.64 18.79 16.44
N GLY A 130 15.25 18.24 17.49
CA GLY A 130 15.50 16.80 17.61
C GLY A 130 14.23 15.96 17.61
N VAL A 131 13.21 16.38 18.38
CA VAL A 131 11.91 15.69 18.39
C VAL A 131 11.21 15.85 17.04
N TYR A 132 11.19 17.06 16.48
CA TYR A 132 10.55 17.31 15.19
C TYR A 132 11.16 16.47 14.06
N ASP A 133 12.49 16.42 14.00
CA ASP A 133 13.22 15.63 13.01
C ASP A 133 12.98 14.14 13.19
N SER A 134 12.91 13.63 14.43
CA SER A 134 12.60 12.21 14.68
C SER A 134 11.20 11.81 14.19
N LEU A 135 10.19 12.63 14.47
CA LEU A 135 8.80 12.42 14.03
C LEU A 135 8.69 12.43 12.50
N HIS A 136 9.42 13.33 11.84
CA HIS A 136 9.37 13.49 10.39
C HIS A 136 10.34 12.58 9.63
N ALA A 137 11.43 12.11 10.25
CA ALA A 137 12.32 11.11 9.67
C ALA A 137 11.58 9.77 9.47
N ARG A 138 10.67 9.41 10.39
CA ARG A 138 9.85 8.20 10.24
C ARG A 138 8.83 8.33 9.11
N SER A 139 8.16 9.47 8.97
CA SER A 139 7.21 9.69 7.87
C SER A 139 7.93 9.69 6.52
N LYS A 140 9.11 10.31 6.43
CA LYS A 140 9.99 10.26 5.25
C LYS A 140 10.46 8.84 4.94
N SER A 141 10.89 8.05 5.93
CA SER A 141 11.32 6.66 5.73
C SER A 141 10.17 5.70 5.38
N LYS A 142 8.96 5.91 5.92
CA LYS A 142 7.77 5.11 5.57
C LYS A 142 7.28 5.48 4.18
N SER A 143 7.34 6.76 3.81
CA SER A 143 7.13 7.21 2.43
C SER A 143 8.15 6.60 1.48
N SER A 144 9.45 6.60 1.81
CA SER A 144 10.49 6.00 0.97
C SER A 144 10.43 4.48 0.92
N ASN A 145 9.99 3.79 1.99
CA ASN A 145 9.85 2.33 2.00
C ASN A 145 8.56 1.87 1.32
N SER A 146 7.47 2.65 1.42
CA SER A 146 6.25 2.41 0.63
C SER A 146 6.44 2.76 -0.86
N ASN A 147 7.37 3.67 -1.14
CA ASN A 147 7.95 3.93 -2.45
C ASN A 147 9.34 3.26 -2.57
N GLY A 148 9.50 2.03 -2.05
CA GLY A 148 10.60 1.19 -2.51
C GLY A 148 10.55 1.15 -4.03
N ASP A 149 11.72 1.08 -4.70
CA ASP A 149 11.93 1.32 -6.13
C ASP A 149 10.62 1.25 -6.93
N PRO A 150 10.09 2.35 -7.50
CA PRO A 150 8.76 2.36 -8.13
C PRO A 150 8.65 1.36 -9.29
N ALA A 151 9.78 0.81 -9.75
CA ALA A 151 9.86 -0.30 -10.69
C ALA A 151 9.59 -1.69 -10.05
N SER A 152 9.88 -1.87 -8.76
CA SER A 152 9.68 -3.13 -8.01
C SER A 152 8.27 -3.24 -7.42
N GLN A 153 7.72 -2.14 -6.92
CA GLN A 153 6.33 -2.06 -6.44
C GLN A 153 5.44 -1.85 -7.67
N GLY A 154 4.95 -2.94 -8.27
CA GLY A 154 4.03 -2.86 -9.42
C GLY A 154 2.78 -1.98 -9.17
N PRO A 155 1.86 -1.88 -10.15
CA PRO A 155 0.72 -0.97 -10.04
C PRO A 155 -0.08 -1.22 -8.77
N LYS A 156 -0.51 -0.13 -8.08
CA LYS A 156 -1.23 -0.18 -6.79
C LYS A 156 -2.41 -1.16 -6.75
N TYR A 157 -3.05 -1.40 -7.89
CA TYR A 157 -4.25 -2.24 -7.99
C TYR A 157 -4.02 -3.59 -8.68
N MET A 158 -2.85 -3.85 -9.29
CA MET A 158 -2.62 -5.07 -10.08
C MET A 158 -2.78 -6.32 -9.21
N THR A 159 -2.22 -6.29 -8.01
CA THR A 159 -2.30 -7.41 -7.07
C THR A 159 -3.74 -7.70 -6.64
N ALA A 160 -4.55 -6.66 -6.44
CA ALA A 160 -5.96 -6.80 -6.11
C ALA A 160 -6.76 -7.40 -7.29
N LEU A 161 -6.45 -6.97 -8.53
CA LEU A 161 -7.05 -7.53 -9.74
C LEU A 161 -6.70 -9.01 -9.92
N LEU A 162 -5.42 -9.39 -9.74
CA LEU A 162 -4.97 -10.77 -9.82
C LEU A 162 -5.63 -11.64 -8.73
N LYS A 163 -5.66 -11.18 -7.48
CA LYS A 163 -6.38 -11.86 -6.40
C LYS A 163 -7.88 -12.04 -6.72
N SER A 164 -8.52 -11.01 -7.30
CA SER A 164 -9.92 -11.10 -7.73
C SER A 164 -10.12 -12.10 -8.87
N ALA A 165 -9.17 -12.21 -9.79
CA ALA A 165 -9.23 -13.20 -10.86
C ALA A 165 -9.07 -14.62 -10.29
N ASP A 166 -8.15 -14.81 -9.34
CA ASP A 166 -7.93 -16.12 -8.70
C ASP A 166 -9.12 -16.58 -7.87
N THR A 167 -9.76 -15.69 -7.12
CA THR A 167 -11.01 -16.01 -6.39
C THR A 167 -12.11 -16.46 -7.35
N ARG A 168 -12.35 -15.73 -8.45
CA ARG A 168 -13.33 -16.14 -9.48
C ARG A 168 -13.01 -17.51 -10.10
N LYS A 169 -11.73 -17.81 -10.37
CA LYS A 169 -11.32 -19.13 -10.88
C LYS A 169 -11.66 -20.23 -9.88
N ARG A 170 -11.38 -20.02 -8.59
CA ARG A 170 -11.77 -20.97 -7.53
C ARG A 170 -13.28 -21.14 -7.46
N ASP A 171 -14.05 -20.05 -7.54
CA ASP A 171 -15.51 -20.09 -7.53
C ASP A 171 -16.09 -20.86 -8.72
N GLN A 172 -15.54 -20.67 -9.92
CA GLN A 172 -15.92 -21.42 -11.11
C GLN A 172 -15.68 -22.91 -10.96
N LEU A 173 -14.52 -23.30 -10.40
CA LEU A 173 -14.23 -24.71 -10.11
C LEU A 173 -15.20 -25.29 -9.08
N ARG A 174 -15.48 -24.57 -7.98
CA ARG A 174 -16.48 -24.95 -6.98
C ARG A 174 -17.87 -25.13 -7.59
N ALA A 175 -18.28 -24.23 -8.48
CA ALA A 175 -19.56 -24.30 -9.16
C ALA A 175 -19.64 -25.52 -10.09
N ARG A 176 -18.58 -25.79 -10.85
CA ARG A 176 -18.47 -26.98 -11.71
C ARG A 176 -18.56 -28.27 -10.89
N ASP A 177 -17.85 -28.36 -9.77
CA ASP A 177 -17.89 -29.55 -8.90
C ASP A 177 -19.27 -29.76 -8.26
N LYS A 178 -19.93 -28.68 -7.80
CA LYS A 178 -21.30 -28.76 -7.28
C LYS A 178 -22.31 -29.16 -8.35
N LEU A 179 -22.14 -28.67 -9.58
CA LEU A 179 -22.96 -29.06 -10.72
C LEU A 179 -22.80 -30.54 -11.03
N LEU A 180 -21.56 -31.04 -11.10
CA LEU A 180 -21.26 -32.45 -11.34
C LEU A 180 -21.77 -33.37 -10.21
N ALA A 181 -21.73 -32.90 -8.95
CA ALA A 181 -22.33 -33.60 -7.83
C ALA A 181 -23.86 -33.69 -7.97
N ARG A 182 -24.51 -32.58 -8.35
CA ARG A 182 -25.95 -32.54 -8.60
C ARG A 182 -26.39 -33.42 -9.76
N GLU A 183 -25.59 -33.50 -10.84
CA GLU A 183 -25.84 -34.41 -11.96
C GLU A 183 -25.77 -35.87 -11.50
N ARG A 184 -24.78 -36.24 -10.68
CA ARG A 184 -24.69 -37.60 -10.11
C ARG A 184 -25.82 -37.94 -9.15
N GLU A 185 -26.27 -36.97 -8.36
CA GLU A 185 -27.45 -37.15 -7.50
C GLU A 185 -28.73 -37.31 -8.31
N ALA A 186 -28.83 -36.64 -9.47
CA ALA A 186 -29.96 -36.77 -10.39
C ALA A 186 -29.94 -38.11 -11.15
N GLU A 187 -28.76 -38.62 -11.53
CA GLU A 187 -28.56 -39.98 -12.05
C GLU A 187 -28.89 -41.06 -10.99
N GLY A 188 -28.85 -40.69 -9.71
CA GLY A 188 -29.37 -41.49 -8.60
C GLY A 188 -28.80 -42.91 -8.56
N ASP A 189 -29.71 -43.89 -8.59
CA ASP A 189 -29.38 -45.31 -8.49
C ASP A 189 -29.05 -45.97 -9.83
N GLU A 190 -29.16 -45.27 -10.97
CA GLU A 190 -28.93 -45.84 -12.31
C GLU A 190 -27.51 -46.39 -12.50
N PHE A 191 -26.57 -45.92 -11.68
CA PHE A 191 -25.17 -46.34 -11.69
C PHE A 191 -24.69 -46.85 -10.31
N ALA A 192 -25.61 -47.22 -9.41
CA ALA A 192 -25.26 -47.77 -8.09
C ALA A 192 -24.51 -49.11 -8.19
N ASP A 193 -24.85 -49.93 -9.18
CA ASP A 193 -24.23 -51.24 -9.43
C ASP A 193 -22.85 -51.14 -10.12
N LYS A 194 -22.44 -49.94 -10.56
CA LYS A 194 -21.18 -49.74 -11.28
C LYS A 194 -20.12 -49.13 -10.35
N GLU A 195 -18.90 -49.61 -10.47
CA GLU A 195 -17.78 -49.15 -9.64
C GLU A 195 -17.43 -47.67 -9.95
N LYS A 196 -17.27 -46.86 -8.90
CA LYS A 196 -16.92 -45.44 -9.00
C LYS A 196 -15.40 -45.28 -9.00
N PHE A 197 -14.81 -45.00 -10.15
CA PHE A 197 -13.37 -44.74 -10.26
C PHE A 197 -13.06 -43.25 -10.20
N VAL A 198 -12.33 -42.83 -9.17
CA VAL A 198 -11.80 -41.47 -9.03
C VAL A 198 -10.30 -41.50 -9.28
N THR A 199 -9.83 -40.66 -10.20
CA THR A 199 -8.38 -40.52 -10.45
C THR A 199 -7.69 -39.87 -9.26
N ALA A 200 -6.44 -40.25 -8.99
CA ALA A 200 -5.66 -39.67 -7.89
C ALA A 200 -5.55 -38.13 -7.98
N ALA A 201 -5.47 -37.60 -9.21
CA ALA A 201 -5.43 -36.17 -9.47
C ALA A 201 -6.74 -35.46 -9.06
N TYR A 202 -7.89 -36.05 -9.35
CA TYR A 202 -9.19 -35.48 -8.95
C TYR A 202 -9.38 -35.53 -7.44
N LYS A 203 -8.94 -36.61 -6.78
CA LYS A 203 -8.94 -36.69 -5.32
C LYS A 203 -8.08 -35.57 -4.69
N ALA A 204 -6.87 -35.34 -5.22
CA ALA A 204 -6.00 -34.27 -4.76
C ALA A 204 -6.61 -32.87 -4.99
N GLN A 205 -7.25 -32.64 -6.14
CA GLN A 205 -7.96 -31.38 -6.42
C GLN A 205 -9.12 -31.15 -5.45
N GLN A 206 -9.92 -32.17 -5.15
CA GLN A 206 -11.00 -32.05 -4.16
C GLN A 206 -10.47 -31.76 -2.75
N GLU A 207 -9.35 -32.37 -2.34
CA GLU A 207 -8.74 -32.12 -1.03
C GLU A 207 -8.21 -30.69 -0.93
N GLU A 208 -7.59 -30.16 -1.99
CA GLU A 208 -7.11 -28.78 -2.02
C GLU A 208 -8.25 -27.77 -1.96
N VAL A 209 -9.32 -27.98 -2.74
CA VAL A 209 -10.53 -27.12 -2.67
C VAL A 209 -11.14 -27.15 -1.27
N LYS A 210 -11.25 -28.33 -0.63
CA LYS A 210 -11.76 -28.46 0.74
C LYS A 210 -10.88 -27.76 1.77
N ARG A 211 -9.55 -27.80 1.62
CA ARG A 211 -8.62 -27.07 2.51
C ARG A 211 -8.79 -25.57 2.38
N ILE A 212 -8.87 -25.06 1.15
CA ILE A 212 -9.08 -23.64 0.88
C ILE A 212 -10.45 -23.19 1.42
N GLU A 213 -11.51 -23.99 1.22
CA GLU A 213 -12.83 -23.69 1.78
C GLU A 213 -12.84 -23.65 3.31
N ALA A 214 -12.12 -24.56 3.97
CA ALA A 214 -12.00 -24.55 5.43
C ALA A 214 -11.28 -23.28 5.93
N GLU A 215 -10.19 -22.88 5.28
CA GLU A 215 -9.46 -21.65 5.63
C GLU A 215 -10.30 -20.38 5.34
N GLU A 216 -11.03 -20.34 4.22
CA GLU A 216 -11.96 -19.27 3.90
C GLU A 216 -13.11 -19.20 4.92
N ALA A 217 -13.65 -20.35 5.34
CA ALA A 217 -14.72 -20.43 6.34
C ALA A 217 -14.26 -20.01 7.73
N GLU A 218 -13.03 -20.33 8.13
CA GLU A 218 -12.43 -19.83 9.37
C GLU A 218 -12.26 -18.31 9.33
N LYS A 219 -11.74 -17.76 8.24
CA LYS A 219 -11.65 -16.30 8.03
C LYS A 219 -13.02 -15.64 8.04
N GLU A 220 -14.02 -16.23 7.40
CA GLU A 220 -15.39 -15.71 7.40
C GLU A 220 -16.00 -15.73 8.81
N LYS A 221 -15.73 -16.76 9.62
CA LYS A 221 -16.17 -16.79 11.03
C LYS A 221 -15.52 -15.67 11.83
N GLU A 222 -14.22 -15.46 11.70
CA GLU A 222 -13.54 -14.33 12.35
C GLU A 222 -14.09 -12.98 11.89
N GLU A 223 -14.33 -12.81 10.60
CA GLU A 223 -14.94 -11.59 10.05
C GLU A 223 -16.38 -11.42 10.53
N ALA A 224 -17.16 -12.49 10.64
CA ALA A 224 -18.51 -12.46 11.18
C ALA A 224 -18.51 -12.09 12.67
N GLU A 225 -17.56 -12.60 13.46
CA GLU A 225 -17.37 -12.17 14.84
C GLU A 225 -16.97 -10.70 14.93
N LYS A 226 -16.07 -10.24 14.04
CA LYS A 226 -15.69 -8.83 13.92
C LYS A 226 -16.90 -7.96 13.55
N ARG A 227 -17.74 -8.39 12.59
CA ARG A 227 -19.00 -7.72 12.22
C ARG A 227 -19.98 -7.68 13.38
N LYS A 228 -20.15 -8.79 14.12
CA LYS A 228 -20.97 -8.89 15.34
C LYS A 228 -20.47 -7.95 16.45
N LYS A 229 -19.17 -7.69 16.52
CA LYS A 229 -18.54 -6.71 17.44
C LYS A 229 -18.78 -5.24 17.02
N GLY A 230 -19.65 -4.97 16.04
CA GLY A 230 -20.14 -3.63 15.74
C GLY A 230 -19.25 -2.83 14.77
N ILE A 231 -18.79 -3.45 13.68
CA ILE A 231 -18.10 -2.76 12.58
C ILE A 231 -19.14 -2.09 11.68
N GLY A 232 -19.81 -1.05 12.22
CA GLY A 232 -20.42 -0.01 11.39
C GLY A 232 -19.38 1.04 11.00
N MET A 233 -19.84 2.19 10.49
CA MET A 233 -18.98 3.34 10.23
C MET A 233 -18.16 3.76 11.47
N VAL A 234 -18.71 3.58 12.68
CA VAL A 234 -18.03 3.80 13.95
C VAL A 234 -16.81 2.88 14.14
N GLY A 235 -16.89 1.63 13.69
CA GLY A 235 -15.77 0.70 13.73
C GLY A 235 -14.63 1.13 12.81
N PHE A 236 -14.97 1.64 11.61
CA PHE A 236 -13.98 2.22 10.71
C PHE A 236 -13.27 3.42 11.33
N TYR A 237 -14.02 4.39 11.89
CA TYR A 237 -13.40 5.54 12.56
C TYR A 237 -12.55 5.13 13.76
N ARG A 238 -13.02 4.18 14.58
CA ARG A 238 -12.23 3.62 15.68
C ARG A 238 -10.93 3.00 15.17
N ASP A 239 -10.97 2.25 14.08
CA ASP A 239 -9.78 1.60 13.53
C ASP A 239 -8.83 2.60 12.85
N VAL A 240 -9.34 3.68 12.26
CA VAL A 240 -8.51 4.82 11.79
C VAL A 240 -7.82 5.49 12.97
N LEU A 241 -8.57 5.83 14.02
CA LEU A 241 -8.01 6.43 15.24
C LEU A 241 -6.97 5.51 15.89
N LYS A 242 -7.23 4.20 15.99
CA LYS A 242 -6.25 3.22 16.50
C LYS A 242 -4.98 3.16 15.65
N ARG A 243 -5.09 3.22 14.32
CA ARG A 243 -3.91 3.25 13.44
C ARG A 243 -3.12 4.55 13.61
N ASP A 244 -3.80 5.67 13.80
CA ASP A 244 -3.16 6.96 14.03
C ASP A 244 -2.51 7.02 15.41
N GLU A 245 -3.14 6.45 16.44
CA GLU A 245 -2.57 6.25 17.78
C GLU A 245 -1.33 5.36 17.72
N GLN A 246 -1.38 4.20 17.05
CA GLN A 246 -0.22 3.34 16.85
C GLN A 246 0.93 4.05 16.12
N ARG A 247 0.62 4.86 15.10
CA ARG A 247 1.63 5.66 14.39
C ARG A 247 2.26 6.70 15.31
N HIS A 248 1.44 7.32 16.15
CA HIS A 248 1.90 8.30 17.12
C HIS A 248 2.78 7.64 18.19
N GLU A 249 2.36 6.51 18.76
CA GLU A 249 3.13 5.72 19.72
C GLU A 249 4.47 5.26 19.14
N GLU A 250 4.49 4.75 17.90
CA GLU A 250 5.72 4.40 17.18
C GLU A 250 6.65 5.61 17.05
N ALA A 251 6.10 6.78 16.73
CA ALA A 251 6.87 8.01 16.52
C ALA A 251 7.44 8.55 17.84
N VAL A 252 6.63 8.60 18.91
CA VAL A 252 7.08 8.98 20.26
C VAL A 252 8.15 8.04 20.77
N ARG A 253 7.94 6.72 20.64
CA ARG A 253 8.95 5.73 21.05
C ARG A 253 10.27 5.91 20.30
N SER A 254 10.22 6.20 19.00
CA SER A 254 11.44 6.47 18.23
C SER A 254 12.11 7.78 18.63
N ALA A 255 11.34 8.81 19.01
CA ALA A 255 11.87 10.06 19.54
C ALA A 255 12.53 9.85 20.90
N GLU A 256 11.91 9.08 21.79
CA GLU A 256 12.47 8.70 23.09
C GLU A 256 13.76 7.88 22.93
N GLU A 257 13.79 6.93 21.99
CA GLU A 257 14.99 6.14 21.68
C GLU A 257 16.11 7.04 21.10
N ALA A 258 15.78 7.99 20.23
CA ALA A 258 16.74 8.96 19.72
C ALA A 258 17.28 9.90 20.82
N ALA A 259 16.41 10.38 21.72
CA ALA A 259 16.80 11.21 22.86
C ALA A 259 17.70 10.44 23.85
N LYS A 260 17.37 9.17 24.14
CA LYS A 260 18.22 8.30 24.96
C LYS A 260 19.59 8.05 24.32
N ASN A 261 19.62 7.80 23.02
CA ASN A 261 20.87 7.59 22.29
C ASN A 261 21.73 8.87 22.23
N LYS A 262 21.12 10.05 22.07
CA LYS A 262 21.83 11.33 22.19
C LYS A 262 22.41 11.53 23.60
N ALA A 263 21.62 11.27 24.64
CA ALA A 263 22.07 11.39 26.03
C ALA A 263 23.22 10.41 26.39
N THR A 264 23.29 9.25 25.75
CA THR A 264 24.44 8.34 25.89
C THR A 264 25.67 8.83 25.13
N VAL A 265 25.50 9.40 23.93
CA VAL A 265 26.63 9.92 23.14
C VAL A 265 27.22 11.19 23.78
N GLU A 266 26.39 12.07 24.34
CA GLU A 266 26.87 13.27 25.06
C GLU A 266 27.62 12.93 26.37
N ASN A 267 27.39 11.77 26.97
CA ASN A 267 28.17 11.32 28.14
C ASN A 267 29.52 10.68 27.75
N ASP A 268 29.62 10.10 26.55
CA ASP A 268 30.86 9.50 26.04
C ASP A 268 31.74 10.54 25.31
N GLU A 269 31.19 11.66 24.85
CA GLU A 269 31.92 12.80 24.24
C GLU A 269 32.45 13.83 25.27
N VAL A 270 32.63 13.44 26.53
CA VAL A 270 33.63 14.10 27.39
C VAL A 270 35.03 13.58 27.00
N GLU A 271 35.36 13.64 25.72
CA GLU A 271 36.75 13.65 25.30
C GLU A 271 37.33 14.98 25.75
N GLN A 272 38.18 14.90 26.77
CA GLN A 272 38.95 16.00 27.34
C GLN A 272 39.41 16.96 26.23
N GLU A 273 38.82 18.15 26.19
CA GLU A 273 39.34 19.25 25.39
C GLU A 273 40.82 19.39 25.76
N LYS A 274 41.73 19.04 24.83
CA LYS A 274 43.16 19.17 25.04
C LYS A 274 43.41 20.61 25.45
N THR A 275 43.90 20.79 26.68
CA THR A 275 44.18 22.11 27.22
C THR A 275 45.11 22.86 26.27
N ALA A 276 44.99 24.19 26.20
CA ALA A 276 45.74 25.03 25.25
C ALA A 276 47.27 24.78 25.31
N THR A 277 47.77 24.27 26.43
CA THR A 277 49.16 23.85 26.67
C THR A 277 49.54 22.59 25.88
N GLN A 278 48.68 21.57 25.85
CA GLN A 278 48.90 20.34 25.08
C GLN A 278 48.89 20.61 23.57
N ILE A 279 48.02 21.52 23.12
CA ILE A 279 47.98 21.96 21.71
C ILE A 279 49.26 22.71 21.34
N ALA A 280 49.79 23.55 22.25
CA ALA A 280 51.05 24.27 22.04
C ALA A 280 52.25 23.33 21.92
N GLU A 281 52.34 22.31 22.78
CA GLU A 281 53.41 21.30 22.75
C GLU A 281 53.38 20.46 21.45
N GLU A 282 52.20 20.03 21.01
CA GLU A 282 52.05 19.30 19.75
C GLU A 282 52.45 20.15 18.53
N LEU A 283 52.11 21.44 18.52
CA LEU A 283 52.48 22.36 17.45
C LEU A 283 53.99 22.70 17.48
N ASN A 284 54.58 22.79 18.66
CA ASN A 284 56.02 22.94 18.84
C ASN A 284 56.80 21.72 18.36
N ALA A 285 56.30 20.51 18.63
CA ALA A 285 56.84 19.26 18.11
C ALA A 285 56.72 19.17 16.57
N LYS A 286 55.66 19.77 15.99
CA LYS A 286 55.46 19.91 14.54
C LYS A 286 56.28 21.04 13.92
N GLY A 287 57.10 21.75 14.70
CA GLY A 287 58.05 22.76 14.21
C GLY A 287 57.54 24.20 14.25
N ALA A 288 56.37 24.48 14.82
CA ALA A 288 56.01 25.84 15.21
C ALA A 288 56.89 26.30 16.39
N LYS A 289 57.13 27.60 16.55
CA LYS A 289 57.86 28.15 17.71
C LYS A 289 56.89 28.99 18.53
N ILE A 290 56.09 28.31 19.35
CA ILE A 290 55.13 28.92 20.27
C ILE A 290 55.82 29.08 21.63
N ALA A 291 55.90 30.33 22.11
CA ALA A 291 56.49 30.64 23.41
C ALA A 291 55.49 30.35 24.55
N VAL A 292 55.94 29.59 25.54
CA VAL A 292 55.19 29.24 26.76
C VAL A 292 55.97 29.81 27.95
N ASN A 293 55.28 30.46 28.89
CA ASN A 293 55.87 30.99 30.12
C ASN A 293 56.14 29.88 31.14
N ASP A 294 56.94 30.18 32.18
CA ASP A 294 57.28 29.22 33.26
C ASP A 294 56.06 28.73 34.07
N GLU A 295 54.92 29.43 33.99
CA GLU A 295 53.63 29.04 34.57
C GLU A 295 52.79 28.14 33.65
N GLY A 296 53.33 27.76 32.48
CA GLY A 296 52.66 26.88 31.51
C GLY A 296 51.64 27.57 30.60
N GLU A 297 51.51 28.91 30.66
CA GLU A 297 50.59 29.65 29.79
C GLU A 297 51.25 30.07 28.46
N VAL A 298 50.49 29.93 27.36
CA VAL A 298 50.93 30.35 26.03
C VAL A 298 50.88 31.87 25.93
N VAL A 299 52.05 32.48 25.69
CA VAL A 299 52.23 33.94 25.68
C VAL A 299 51.36 34.61 24.62
N ASP A 300 51.29 34.02 23.42
CA ASP A 300 50.50 34.51 22.30
C ASP A 300 49.53 33.44 21.77
N LYS A 301 48.27 33.51 22.21
CA LYS A 301 47.19 32.59 21.79
C LYS A 301 46.93 32.57 20.28
N ARG A 302 47.37 33.61 19.55
CA ARG A 302 47.25 33.68 18.09
C ARG A 302 48.17 32.68 17.37
N GLN A 303 49.28 32.29 17.99
CA GLN A 303 50.22 31.33 17.42
C GLN A 303 49.69 29.89 17.46
N LEU A 304 48.65 29.63 18.25
CA LEU A 304 47.90 28.37 18.27
C LEU A 304 46.93 28.23 17.09
N LEU A 305 46.65 29.33 16.38
CA LEU A 305 45.77 29.30 15.22
C LEU A 305 46.56 28.85 13.99
N THR A 306 46.13 27.76 13.37
CA THR A 306 46.69 27.26 12.11
C THR A 306 46.60 28.35 11.04
N ALA A 307 47.74 28.66 10.40
CA ALA A 307 47.92 29.78 9.46
C ALA A 307 47.20 29.61 8.09
N GLY A 308 45.92 29.21 8.07
CA GLY A 308 45.14 28.91 6.88
C GLY A 308 43.89 29.78 6.67
N LEU A 309 43.52 30.63 7.61
CA LEU A 309 42.30 31.43 7.55
C LEU A 309 42.56 32.80 6.89
N ASN A 310 42.94 32.83 5.60
CA ASN A 310 42.90 34.02 4.71
C ASN A 310 43.39 33.74 3.25
N VAL A 311 43.18 32.55 2.69
CA VAL A 311 43.41 32.33 1.25
C VAL A 311 42.11 32.56 0.49
N VAL A 312 41.93 33.77 -0.04
CA VAL A 312 40.78 34.13 -0.90
C VAL A 312 40.86 33.32 -2.20
N SER A 313 40.01 32.31 -2.36
CA SER A 313 39.86 31.57 -3.62
C SER A 313 39.22 32.45 -4.69
N LYS A 314 39.90 32.66 -5.82
CA LYS A 314 39.37 33.37 -7.00
C LYS A 314 38.12 32.67 -7.57
N PRO A 315 37.06 33.40 -7.96
CA PRO A 315 35.89 32.81 -8.61
C PRO A 315 36.14 32.47 -10.08
N LYS A 316 35.59 31.33 -10.51
CA LYS A 316 35.63 30.75 -11.86
C LYS A 316 34.51 31.39 -12.73
N PRO A 317 34.73 31.70 -14.02
CA PRO A 317 33.71 32.37 -14.84
C PRO A 317 32.59 31.41 -15.26
N ALA A 318 31.35 31.92 -15.21
CA ALA A 318 30.12 31.22 -15.56
C ALA A 318 29.99 30.99 -17.07
N ALA A 319 29.58 29.78 -17.44
CA ALA A 319 29.17 29.43 -18.80
C ALA A 319 27.80 30.03 -19.13
N ALA A 320 27.67 30.53 -20.34
CA ALA A 320 26.47 31.15 -20.90
C ALA A 320 25.29 30.17 -20.94
N ALA A 321 24.18 30.56 -20.31
CA ALA A 321 22.87 29.94 -20.53
C ALA A 321 22.08 30.80 -21.52
N ALA A 322 21.70 30.19 -22.64
CA ALA A 322 20.93 30.78 -23.72
C ALA A 322 19.49 31.11 -23.26
N SER A 323 19.06 32.35 -23.51
CA SER A 323 17.68 32.80 -23.36
C SER A 323 16.89 32.51 -24.65
N GLY A 324 15.95 31.57 -24.61
CA GLY A 324 14.91 31.42 -25.64
C GLY A 324 13.76 32.43 -25.43
N PRO A 325 13.09 32.89 -26.50
CA PRO A 325 12.05 33.91 -26.38
C PRO A 325 10.74 33.29 -25.87
N ARG A 326 10.19 33.87 -24.80
CA ARG A 326 8.81 33.61 -24.36
C ARG A 326 7.86 34.47 -25.18
N VAL A 327 7.06 33.83 -26.03
CA VAL A 327 5.91 34.48 -26.68
C VAL A 327 4.77 34.62 -25.66
N ASN A 328 4.41 35.87 -25.35
CA ASN A 328 3.22 36.23 -24.59
C ASN A 328 1.96 35.95 -25.43
N ALA A 329 1.22 34.89 -25.10
CA ALA A 329 -0.13 34.68 -25.61
C ALA A 329 -1.14 35.35 -24.69
N GLY A 330 -1.39 36.64 -24.93
CA GLY A 330 -2.31 37.45 -24.15
C GLY A 330 -3.12 38.40 -25.03
N ALA A 331 -3.96 37.87 -25.92
CA ALA A 331 -5.10 38.57 -26.50
C ALA A 331 -5.99 37.59 -27.27
N ARG A 332 -7.20 37.30 -26.76
CA ARG A 332 -8.30 36.85 -27.62
C ARG A 332 -9.60 37.48 -27.15
N ALA A 333 -10.18 38.28 -28.05
CA ALA A 333 -11.47 38.93 -27.88
C ALA A 333 -12.62 37.90 -27.82
N PRO A 334 -13.73 38.18 -27.12
CA PRO A 334 -14.89 37.31 -27.08
C PRO A 334 -15.82 37.64 -28.26
N GLY A 335 -16.11 36.67 -29.12
CA GLY A 335 -17.17 36.84 -30.12
C GLY A 335 -17.05 35.95 -31.35
N ALA A 336 -17.51 34.71 -31.24
CA ALA A 336 -18.16 33.91 -32.30
C ALA A 336 -18.54 32.55 -31.69
N GLY A 337 -19.79 32.12 -31.86
CA GLY A 337 -20.27 30.81 -31.43
C GLY A 337 -19.41 29.70 -32.04
N PHE A 338 -18.70 28.96 -31.19
CA PHE A 338 -17.79 27.90 -31.58
C PHE A 338 -18.55 26.57 -31.50
N ASP A 339 -18.84 25.96 -32.64
CA ASP A 339 -19.53 24.67 -32.74
C ASP A 339 -18.79 23.59 -31.96
N ARG A 340 -19.24 23.31 -30.73
CA ARG A 340 -18.64 22.32 -29.80
C ARG A 340 -18.52 20.91 -30.41
N GLY A 341 -19.27 20.58 -31.45
CA GLY A 341 -19.20 19.30 -32.16
C GLY A 341 -17.91 19.12 -32.97
N GLY A 342 -17.51 20.12 -33.76
CA GLY A 342 -16.35 20.01 -34.67
C GLY A 342 -15.00 19.91 -33.93
N ILE A 343 -14.88 20.55 -32.77
CA ILE A 343 -13.63 20.53 -31.98
C ILE A 343 -13.45 19.21 -31.24
N ARG A 344 -14.56 18.58 -30.81
CA ARG A 344 -14.52 17.25 -30.21
C ARG A 344 -14.11 16.21 -31.26
N ALA A 345 -14.70 16.25 -32.45
CA ALA A 345 -14.32 15.38 -33.57
C ALA A 345 -12.85 15.58 -34.00
N ALA A 346 -12.37 16.83 -34.09
CA ALA A 346 -10.96 17.11 -34.40
C ALA A 346 -10.00 16.60 -33.31
N ARG A 347 -10.40 16.69 -32.03
CA ARG A 347 -9.60 16.19 -30.90
C ARG A 347 -9.61 14.67 -30.80
N GLU A 348 -10.72 14.04 -31.18
CA GLU A 348 -10.85 12.58 -31.27
C GLU A 348 -9.97 12.04 -32.41
N MET A 349 -9.96 12.67 -33.59
CA MET A 349 -9.04 12.30 -34.67
C MET A 349 -7.56 12.46 -34.27
N GLN A 350 -7.21 13.51 -33.52
CA GLN A 350 -5.84 13.66 -33.01
C GLN A 350 -5.47 12.58 -31.99
N ARG A 351 -6.40 12.20 -31.12
CA ARG A 351 -6.21 11.10 -30.16
C ARG A 351 -6.10 9.76 -30.86
N ALA A 352 -6.95 9.49 -31.87
CA ALA A 352 -6.91 8.26 -32.67
C ALA A 352 -5.54 8.05 -33.31
N ARG A 353 -4.98 9.09 -33.94
CA ARG A 353 -3.63 9.02 -34.53
C ARG A 353 -2.52 8.82 -33.49
N GLN A 354 -2.67 9.41 -32.30
CA GLN A 354 -1.72 9.21 -31.19
C GLN A 354 -1.84 7.80 -30.61
N THR A 355 -3.04 7.25 -30.51
CA THR A 355 -3.26 5.88 -30.04
C THR A 355 -2.76 4.88 -31.07
N GLU A 356 -3.00 5.10 -32.36
CA GLU A 356 -2.49 4.27 -33.45
C GLU A 356 -0.96 4.21 -33.46
N MET A 357 -0.28 5.35 -33.28
CA MET A 357 1.19 5.38 -33.16
C MET A 357 1.70 4.57 -31.96
N ILE A 358 1.01 4.66 -30.82
CA ILE A 358 1.39 3.92 -29.61
C ILE A 358 1.10 2.42 -29.78
N THR A 359 -0.01 2.06 -30.41
CA THR A 359 -0.34 0.65 -30.70
C THR A 359 0.64 0.06 -31.68
N GLU A 360 1.01 0.76 -32.75
CA GLU A 360 2.04 0.33 -33.70
C GLU A 360 3.40 0.11 -33.00
N GLN A 361 3.82 1.02 -32.12
CA GLN A 361 5.05 0.84 -31.33
C GLN A 361 4.99 -0.37 -30.39
N LEU A 362 3.84 -0.67 -29.80
CA LEU A 362 3.65 -1.86 -28.96
C LEU A 362 3.63 -3.14 -29.80
N GLU A 363 2.97 -3.13 -30.96
CA GLU A 363 2.93 -4.24 -31.89
C GLU A 363 4.32 -4.55 -32.47
N GLU A 364 5.11 -3.53 -32.81
CA GLU A 364 6.49 -3.71 -33.27
C GLU A 364 7.37 -4.34 -32.19
N LYS A 365 7.21 -3.92 -30.92
CA LYS A 365 7.91 -4.53 -29.79
C LYS A 365 7.52 -6.00 -29.62
N LEU A 366 6.22 -6.29 -29.63
CA LEU A 366 5.72 -7.67 -29.53
C LEU A 366 6.18 -8.55 -30.71
N ARG A 367 6.26 -8.01 -31.92
CA ARG A 367 6.81 -8.73 -33.08
C ARG A 367 8.29 -9.04 -32.90
N LYS A 368 9.08 -8.06 -32.46
CA LYS A 368 10.52 -8.26 -32.18
C LYS A 368 10.74 -9.28 -31.06
N GLU A 369 9.96 -9.22 -29.99
CA GLU A 369 10.04 -10.20 -28.90
C GLU A 369 9.71 -11.62 -29.40
N LYS A 370 8.67 -11.79 -30.22
CA LYS A 370 8.35 -13.09 -30.84
C LYS A 370 9.46 -13.59 -31.76
N GLU A 371 10.03 -12.72 -32.60
CA GLU A 371 11.15 -13.08 -33.47
C GLU A 371 12.39 -13.48 -32.66
N GLU A 372 12.69 -12.79 -31.56
CA GLU A 372 13.77 -13.14 -30.64
C GLU A 372 13.52 -14.48 -29.94
N GLU A 373 12.29 -14.73 -29.48
CA GLU A 373 11.90 -16.01 -28.88
C GLU A 373 12.02 -17.16 -29.89
N GLU A 374 11.55 -16.98 -31.12
CA GLU A 374 11.70 -17.96 -32.19
C GLU A 374 13.18 -18.21 -32.52
N ALA A 375 13.99 -17.16 -32.58
CA ALA A 375 15.44 -17.28 -32.80
C ALA A 375 16.11 -18.06 -31.66
N ARG A 376 15.76 -17.78 -30.40
CA ARG A 376 16.24 -18.52 -29.23
C ARG A 376 15.81 -19.99 -29.27
N LEU A 377 14.57 -20.28 -29.65
CA LEU A 377 14.07 -21.64 -29.81
C LEU A 377 14.82 -22.39 -30.93
N ARG A 378 15.10 -21.73 -32.05
CA ARG A 378 15.93 -22.30 -33.14
C ARG A 378 17.35 -22.58 -32.67
N GLU A 379 17.98 -21.65 -31.95
CA GLU A 379 19.32 -21.84 -31.39
C GLU A 379 19.34 -23.00 -30.38
N LEU A 380 18.34 -23.11 -29.50
CA LEU A 380 18.18 -24.25 -28.60
C LEU A 380 17.99 -25.56 -29.36
N ALA A 381 17.20 -25.55 -30.44
CA ALA A 381 17.02 -26.73 -31.28
C ALA A 381 18.32 -27.14 -31.99
N GLU A 382 19.13 -26.19 -32.47
CA GLU A 382 20.45 -26.46 -33.06
C GLU A 382 21.45 -26.97 -32.02
N LYS A 383 21.44 -26.41 -30.81
CA LYS A 383 22.22 -26.91 -29.67
C LYS A 383 21.81 -28.33 -29.31
N ASN A 384 20.52 -28.63 -29.28
CA ASN A 384 20.01 -29.98 -29.02
C ASN A 384 20.34 -30.96 -30.15
N LYS A 385 20.33 -30.51 -31.42
CA LYS A 385 20.72 -31.32 -32.58
C LYS A 385 22.24 -31.60 -32.65
N SER A 386 23.07 -30.65 -32.20
CA SER A 386 24.53 -30.80 -32.19
C SER A 386 25.05 -31.61 -30.99
N GLN A 387 24.30 -31.62 -29.88
CA GLN A 387 24.59 -32.52 -28.77
C GLN A 387 24.23 -33.95 -29.13
N LYS A 388 25.21 -34.86 -29.00
CA LYS A 388 24.97 -36.30 -29.21
C LYS A 388 23.98 -36.79 -28.16
N SER A 389 22.89 -37.41 -28.60
CA SER A 389 21.90 -37.95 -27.68
C SER A 389 22.50 -39.10 -26.86
N LYS A 390 21.94 -39.37 -25.68
CA LYS A 390 22.36 -40.52 -24.85
C LYS A 390 22.21 -41.84 -25.62
N GLU A 391 21.22 -41.94 -26.49
CA GLU A 391 20.98 -43.09 -27.35
C GLU A 391 22.10 -43.26 -28.40
N ASP A 392 22.55 -42.17 -29.03
CA ASP A 392 23.70 -42.21 -29.95
C ASP A 392 24.98 -42.66 -29.26
N VAL A 393 25.20 -42.21 -28.02
CA VAL A 393 26.35 -42.63 -27.20
C VAL A 393 26.26 -44.12 -26.85
N MET A 394 25.08 -44.62 -26.50
CA MET A 394 24.85 -46.04 -26.21
C MET A 394 25.00 -46.91 -27.46
N SER A 395 24.44 -46.49 -28.59
CA SER A 395 24.62 -47.15 -29.89
C SER A 395 26.08 -47.18 -30.33
N ALA A 396 26.83 -46.09 -30.13
CA ALA A 396 28.27 -46.06 -30.40
C ALA A 396 29.06 -47.01 -29.50
N LYS A 397 28.68 -47.11 -28.22
CA LYS A 397 29.27 -48.04 -27.25
C LYS A 397 28.98 -49.50 -27.60
N GLU A 398 27.77 -49.81 -28.03
CA GLU A 398 27.39 -51.16 -28.50
C GLU A 398 28.16 -51.57 -29.75
N ARG A 399 28.26 -50.69 -30.75
CA ARG A 399 29.07 -50.94 -31.96
C ARG A 399 30.56 -51.08 -31.65
N TYR A 400 31.06 -50.38 -30.64
CA TYR A 400 32.43 -50.53 -30.17
C TYR A 400 32.65 -51.90 -29.51
N LEU A 401 31.74 -52.32 -28.64
CA LEU A 401 31.80 -53.63 -27.98
C LEU A 401 31.65 -54.79 -28.97
N ALA A 402 30.78 -54.66 -29.98
CA ALA A 402 30.64 -55.65 -31.04
C ALA A 402 31.96 -55.81 -31.84
N ARG A 403 32.56 -54.71 -32.29
CA ARG A 403 33.86 -54.73 -32.99
C ARG A 403 34.98 -55.30 -32.13
N LYS A 404 34.95 -55.08 -30.81
CA LYS A 404 35.93 -55.66 -29.87
C LYS A 404 35.77 -57.18 -29.76
N ARG A 405 34.54 -57.66 -29.60
CA ARG A 405 34.23 -59.11 -29.54
C ARG A 405 34.59 -59.83 -30.84
N GLU A 406 34.32 -59.21 -31.99
CA GLU A 406 34.71 -59.76 -33.29
C GLU A 406 36.23 -59.85 -33.45
N ARG A 407 36.97 -58.83 -33.00
CA ARG A 407 38.44 -58.85 -33.02
C ARG A 407 39.02 -59.91 -32.08
N GLU A 408 38.40 -60.15 -30.93
CA GLU A 408 38.79 -61.23 -30.01
C GLU A 408 38.52 -62.60 -30.64
N ARG A 409 37.33 -62.83 -31.22
CA ARG A 409 37.02 -64.07 -31.95
C ARG A 409 37.94 -64.31 -33.15
N GLN A 410 38.31 -63.27 -33.89
CA GLN A 410 39.26 -63.39 -35.01
C GLN A 410 40.64 -63.78 -34.52
N LYS A 411 41.11 -63.21 -33.40
CA LYS A 411 42.38 -63.60 -32.77
C LYS A 411 42.36 -65.05 -32.29
N GLU A 412 41.26 -65.48 -31.68
CA GLU A 412 41.05 -66.87 -31.24
C GLU A 412 40.98 -67.85 -32.42
N SER A 413 40.49 -67.41 -33.60
CA SER A 413 40.48 -68.24 -34.81
C SER A 413 41.80 -68.26 -35.59
N SER A 414 42.71 -67.32 -35.32
CA SER A 414 43.98 -67.13 -36.06
C SER A 414 45.22 -67.59 -35.29
N GLY A 415 45.08 -67.97 -34.02
CA GLY A 415 46.12 -68.62 -33.21
C GLY A 415 45.77 -70.08 -33.01
#